data_AF-M6FT52-F1
#
_entry.id   AF-M6FT52-F1
#
_cell.length_a   1.000
_cell.length_b   1.000
_cell.length_c   1.000
_cell.angle_alpha   90.00
_cell.angle_beta   90.00
_cell.angle_gamma   90.00
#
_symmetry.space_group_name_H-M   'P 1'
#
loop_
_entity.id
_entity.type
_entity.pdbx_description
1 polymer ?
#
loop_
_entity_poly.entity_id
_entity_poly.type
_entity_poly.pdbx_seq_one_letter_code
_entity_poly.pdbx_strand_id
1 'polypeptide(L)'
;MRLVLGMAGASGSIYAERFVKALLTIEGTTFLICSPASLRVFREEMECKVSSPKELLDFIISKYKIQNTSHVFEIRNFADIGADIGSGSNFWKGMVILPCSMKTIASINAGMTENLIERAADVTLKEKGLFCSFPEKLLTIGFT
;
A
#
# COMPACT_ATOMS: atom_id res chain seq x y z
N MET A 1 -5.17 -15.17 -1.66
CA MET A 1 -4.00 -14.69 -0.85
C MET A 1 -4.37 -13.43 -0.08
N ARG A 2 -3.86 -13.19 1.15
CA ARG A 2 -4.08 -11.94 1.90
C ARG A 2 -2.80 -11.09 1.97
N LEU A 3 -2.86 -9.84 1.52
CA LEU A 3 -1.73 -8.90 1.51
C LEU A 3 -2.14 -7.52 2.03
N VAL A 4 -1.17 -6.77 2.56
CA VAL A 4 -1.33 -5.34 2.85
C VAL A 4 -0.58 -4.55 1.79
N LEU A 5 -1.21 -3.53 1.22
CA LEU A 5 -0.62 -2.60 0.28
C LEU A 5 -0.73 -1.17 0.83
N GLY A 6 0.42 -0.59 1.17
CA GLY A 6 0.53 0.82 1.55
C GLY A 6 1.01 1.68 0.38
N MET A 7 0.34 2.80 0.11
CA MET A 7 0.82 3.82 -0.82
C MET A 7 1.28 5.05 -0.02
N ALA A 8 2.55 5.39 -0.11
CA ALA A 8 3.13 6.58 0.50
C ALA A 8 3.35 7.71 -0.53
N GLY A 9 3.55 8.93 -0.05
CA GLY A 9 3.78 10.10 -0.90
C GLY A 9 5.20 10.16 -1.44
N ALA A 10 5.51 9.35 -2.44
CA ALA A 10 6.75 9.43 -3.22
C ALA A 10 6.43 9.27 -4.71
N SER A 11 7.34 9.70 -5.59
CA SER A 11 7.26 9.48 -7.04
C SER A 11 7.27 7.98 -7.37
N GLY A 12 6.74 7.65 -8.54
CA GLY A 12 6.65 6.28 -9.03
C GLY A 12 5.29 5.65 -8.81
N SER A 13 4.22 6.45 -8.89
CA SER A 13 2.83 6.01 -8.86
C SER A 13 2.52 4.93 -9.91
N ILE A 14 3.29 4.92 -11.01
CA ILE A 14 3.24 3.89 -12.05
C ILE A 14 3.52 2.48 -11.49
N TYR A 15 4.38 2.32 -10.49
CA TYR A 15 4.66 1.02 -9.90
C TYR A 15 3.47 0.52 -9.08
N ALA A 16 2.87 1.39 -8.28
CA ALA A 16 1.65 1.07 -7.55
C ALA A 16 0.50 0.72 -8.50
N GLU A 17 0.34 1.48 -9.58
CA GLU A 17 -0.66 1.22 -10.63
C GLU A 17 -0.48 -0.18 -11.24
N ARG A 18 0.74 -0.52 -11.66
CA ARG A 18 1.06 -1.82 -12.27
C ARG A 18 0.92 -2.96 -11.28
N PHE A 19 1.28 -2.73 -10.01
CA PHE A 19 1.12 -3.72 -8.95
C PHE A 19 -0.35 -4.02 -8.66
N VAL A 20 -1.19 -2.99 -8.52
CA VAL A 20 -2.64 -3.15 -8.37
C VAL A 20 -3.23 -3.86 -9.58
N LYS A 21 -2.81 -3.50 -10.80
CA LYS A 21 -3.22 -4.20 -12.02
C LYS A 21 -2.90 -5.70 -11.96
N ALA A 22 -1.69 -6.06 -11.53
CA ALA A 22 -1.29 -7.46 -11.42
C ALA A 22 -2.12 -8.18 -10.36
N LEU A 23 -2.34 -7.56 -9.19
CA LEU A 23 -3.17 -8.10 -8.12
C LEU A 23 -4.60 -8.38 -8.57
N LEU A 24 -5.21 -7.50 -9.38
CA LEU A 24 -6.57 -7.68 -9.91
C LEU A 24 -6.74 -8.99 -10.72
N THR A 25 -5.65 -9.57 -11.24
CA THR A 25 -5.67 -10.82 -12.04
C THR A 25 -5.49 -12.09 -11.20
N ILE A 26 -5.25 -11.97 -9.89
CA ILE A 26 -4.95 -13.09 -8.99
C ILE A 26 -6.06 -13.22 -7.95
N GLU A 27 -6.33 -14.42 -7.44
CA GLU A 27 -7.30 -14.60 -6.37
C GLU A 27 -6.77 -14.19 -4.99
N GLY A 28 -7.49 -13.28 -4.32
CA GLY A 28 -7.12 -12.85 -2.99
C GLY A 28 -7.82 -11.60 -2.48
N THR A 29 -7.30 -11.11 -1.36
CA THR A 29 -7.73 -9.91 -0.67
C THR A 29 -6.50 -9.05 -0.41
N THR A 30 -6.55 -7.78 -0.81
CA THR A 30 -5.54 -6.79 -0.46
C THR A 30 -6.16 -5.70 0.40
N PHE A 31 -5.60 -5.47 1.58
CA PHE A 31 -5.90 -4.30 2.39
C PHE A 31 -5.14 -3.11 1.84
N LEU A 32 -5.84 -2.14 1.27
CA LEU A 32 -5.25 -0.96 0.65
C LEU A 32 -5.30 0.22 1.61
N ILE A 33 -4.15 0.84 1.86
CA ILE A 33 -4.03 2.10 2.59
C ILE A 33 -3.32 3.11 1.72
N CYS A 34 -3.91 4.28 1.52
CA CYS A 34 -3.26 5.37 0.80
C CYS A 34 -3.10 6.57 1.73
N SER A 35 -1.87 7.09 1.82
CA SER A 35 -1.63 8.36 2.48
C SER A 35 -2.26 9.52 1.69
N PRO A 36 -2.65 10.64 2.33
CA PRO A 36 -3.12 11.82 1.60
C PRO A 36 -2.09 12.33 0.57
N ALA A 37 -0.81 12.23 0.91
CA ALA A 37 0.29 12.59 0.01
C ALA A 37 0.38 11.65 -1.20
N SER A 38 0.16 10.34 -1.03
CA SER A 38 0.21 9.41 -2.17
C SER A 38 -0.91 9.67 -3.17
N LEU A 39 -2.11 10.01 -2.71
CA LEU A 39 -3.22 10.37 -3.60
C LEU A 39 -2.91 11.64 -4.38
N ARG A 40 -2.27 12.62 -3.74
CA ARG A 40 -1.82 13.84 -4.42
C ARG A 40 -0.79 13.54 -5.50
N VAL A 41 0.27 12.80 -5.18
CA VAL A 41 1.32 12.45 -6.16
C VAL A 41 0.73 11.62 -7.31
N PHE A 42 -0.15 10.68 -7.00
CA PHE A 42 -0.84 9.88 -8.02
C PHE A 42 -1.64 10.75 -9.00
N ARG A 43 -2.36 11.78 -8.51
CA ARG A 43 -3.06 12.73 -9.39
C ARG A 43 -2.11 13.49 -10.31
N GLU A 44 -1.00 13.97 -9.75
CA GLU A 44 -0.02 14.78 -10.46
C GLU A 44 0.70 13.94 -11.53
N GLU A 45 1.15 12.72 -11.21
CA GLU A 45 1.89 11.86 -12.14
C GLU A 45 1.01 11.17 -13.18
N MET A 46 -0.23 10.83 -12.81
CA MET A 46 -1.15 10.11 -13.70
C MET A 46 -2.13 11.04 -14.44
N GLU A 47 -1.99 12.36 -14.25
CA GLU A 47 -2.84 13.40 -14.82
C GLU A 47 -4.34 13.10 -14.64
N CYS A 48 -4.71 12.64 -13.44
CA CYS A 48 -6.05 12.15 -13.12
C CYS A 48 -6.71 12.90 -11.96
N LYS A 49 -8.04 12.79 -11.84
CA LYS A 49 -8.84 13.47 -10.81
C LYS A 49 -9.20 12.57 -9.62
N VAL A 50 -8.27 11.72 -9.20
CA VAL A 50 -8.48 10.76 -8.10
C VAL A 50 -8.35 11.44 -6.74
N SER A 51 -9.40 11.40 -5.91
CA SER A 51 -9.40 12.02 -4.58
C SER A 51 -9.52 11.02 -3.44
N SER A 52 -9.89 9.78 -3.74
CA SER A 52 -10.05 8.71 -2.76
C SER A 52 -9.36 7.40 -3.21
N PRO A 53 -9.02 6.50 -2.29
CA PRO A 53 -8.47 5.18 -2.66
C PRO A 53 -9.44 4.36 -3.51
N LYS A 54 -10.75 4.59 -3.35
CA LYS A 54 -11.79 3.94 -4.18
C LYS A 54 -11.72 4.43 -5.63
N GLU A 55 -11.68 5.74 -5.83
CA GLU A 55 -11.52 6.33 -7.16
C GLU A 55 -10.21 5.91 -7.83
N LEU A 56 -9.15 5.68 -7.04
CA LEU A 56 -7.88 5.15 -7.54
C LEU A 56 -8.07 3.77 -8.17
N LEU A 57 -8.78 2.87 -7.48
CA LEU A 57 -9.09 1.54 -8.00
C LEU A 57 -9.98 1.61 -9.24
N ASP A 58 -11.03 2.44 -9.21
CA ASP A 58 -11.95 2.64 -10.33
C ASP A 58 -11.21 3.19 -11.57
N PHE A 59 -10.27 4.12 -11.36
CA PHE A 59 -9.39 4.64 -12.41
C PHE A 59 -8.52 3.54 -13.04
N ILE A 60 -7.92 2.67 -12.22
CA ILE A 60 -7.07 1.57 -12.73
C ILE A 60 -7.91 0.56 -13.52
N ILE A 61 -9.08 0.18 -12.99
CA ILE A 61 -9.98 -0.78 -13.63
C ILE A 61 -10.46 -0.24 -14.99
N SER A 62 -10.87 1.02 -15.04
CA SER A 62 -11.32 1.67 -16.28
C SER A 62 -10.19 1.84 -17.30
N LYS A 63 -9.00 2.27 -16.87
CA LYS A 63 -7.83 2.46 -17.74
C LYS A 63 -7.41 1.16 -18.44
N TYR A 64 -7.46 0.03 -17.74
CA TYR A 64 -7.07 -1.27 -18.30
C TYR A 64 -8.24 -2.13 -18.80
N LYS A 65 -9.49 -1.64 -18.70
CA LYS A 65 -10.71 -2.35 -19.13
C LYS A 65 -10.80 -3.76 -18.55
N ILE A 66 -10.52 -3.90 -17.25
CA ILE A 66 -10.53 -5.20 -16.56
C ILE A 66 -11.98 -5.58 -16.27
N GLN A 67 -12.45 -6.69 -16.83
CA GLN A 67 -13.85 -7.13 -16.72
C GLN A 67 -14.07 -8.21 -15.65
N ASN A 68 -13.04 -9.01 -15.36
CA ASN A 68 -13.09 -10.07 -14.36
C ASN A 68 -12.03 -9.81 -13.29
N THR A 69 -12.47 -9.37 -12.10
CA THR A 69 -11.59 -9.19 -10.95
C THR A 69 -11.80 -10.33 -9.98
N SER A 70 -10.84 -11.25 -9.92
CA SER A 70 -10.82 -12.34 -8.93
C SER A 70 -10.26 -11.89 -7.57
N HIS A 71 -9.83 -10.63 -7.47
CA HIS A 71 -9.20 -10.04 -6.29
C HIS A 71 -10.09 -8.99 -5.63
N VAL A 72 -10.16 -9.02 -4.30
CA VAL A 72 -10.91 -8.08 -3.49
C VAL A 72 -9.97 -7.04 -2.88
N PHE A 73 -10.32 -5.76 -3.00
CA PHE A 73 -9.60 -4.68 -2.33
C PHE A 73 -10.42 -4.14 -1.16
N GLU A 74 -9.84 -4.18 0.02
CA GLU A 74 -10.44 -3.66 1.25
C GLU A 74 -9.71 -2.38 1.66
N ILE A 75 -10.39 -1.25 1.54
CA ILE A 75 -9.78 0.05 1.86
C ILE A 75 -9.77 0.25 3.37
N ARG A 76 -8.63 0.74 3.89
CA ARG A 76 -8.49 1.19 5.28
C ARG A 76 -8.07 2.65 5.31
N ASN A 77 -8.53 3.35 6.33
CA ASN A 77 -8.23 4.76 6.50
C ASN A 77 -6.80 4.92 7.04
N PHE A 78 -6.00 5.77 6.40
CA PHE A 78 -4.61 6.06 6.79
C PHE A 78 -4.48 6.52 8.25
N ALA A 79 -5.47 7.26 8.77
CA ALA A 79 -5.46 7.77 10.14
C ALA A 79 -6.02 6.77 11.17
N ASP A 80 -6.63 5.67 10.74
CA ASP A 80 -7.27 4.70 11.63
C ASP A 80 -6.27 3.63 12.09
N ILE A 81 -5.43 3.99 13.07
CA ILE A 81 -4.40 3.11 13.64
C ILE A 81 -5.02 1.87 14.31
N GLY A 82 -6.28 1.97 14.75
CA GLY A 82 -7.03 0.89 15.42
C GLY A 82 -7.66 -0.12 14.45
N ALA A 83 -7.46 0.04 13.14
CA ALA A 83 -7.97 -0.90 12.15
C ALA A 83 -7.45 -2.32 12.39
N ASP A 84 -8.14 -3.29 11.80
CA ASP A 84 -7.83 -4.71 11.85
C ASP A 84 -6.37 -5.05 11.52
N ILE A 85 -5.77 -4.36 10.56
CA ILE A 85 -4.34 -4.51 10.17
C ILE A 85 -3.36 -3.82 11.13
N GLY A 86 -3.84 -3.01 12.07
CA GLY A 86 -3.04 -2.43 13.16
C GLY A 86 -2.88 -3.36 14.36
N SER A 87 -3.50 -4.56 14.29
CA SER A 87 -3.48 -5.60 15.31
C SER A 87 -2.93 -6.91 14.75
N GLY A 88 -1.99 -7.54 15.47
CA GLY A 88 -1.38 -8.83 15.10
C GLY A 88 -2.35 -10.02 15.16
N SER A 89 -3.58 -9.83 15.62
CA SER A 89 -4.60 -10.88 15.63
C SER A 89 -5.09 -11.25 14.23
N ASN A 90 -4.87 -10.40 13.22
CA ASN A 90 -5.22 -10.67 11.84
C ASN A 90 -3.99 -11.16 11.07
N PHE A 91 -4.10 -12.30 10.41
CA PHE A 91 -3.00 -12.88 9.64
C PHE A 91 -3.06 -12.47 8.17
N TRP A 92 -1.99 -11.86 7.66
CA TRP A 92 -1.72 -11.65 6.24
C TRP A 92 -0.34 -12.21 5.87
N LYS A 93 -0.13 -12.55 4.59
CA LYS A 93 1.14 -13.16 4.14
C LYS A 93 2.31 -12.18 4.12
N GLY A 94 2.02 -10.91 3.89
CA GLY A 94 3.03 -9.88 3.80
C GLY A 94 2.45 -8.51 3.51
N MET A 95 3.31 -7.51 3.66
CA MET A 95 3.01 -6.11 3.40
C MET A 95 3.96 -5.56 2.35
N VAL A 96 3.40 -4.81 1.41
CA VAL A 96 4.16 -4.12 0.37
C VAL A 96 3.85 -2.61 0.45
N ILE A 97 4.89 -1.77 0.42
CA ILE A 97 4.75 -0.30 0.36
C ILE A 97 5.24 0.22 -0.99
N LEU A 98 4.32 0.75 -1.79
CA LEU A 98 4.52 1.15 -3.18
C LEU A 98 3.67 2.37 -3.55
N PRO A 99 4.27 3.51 -3.95
CA PRO A 99 5.66 3.89 -3.72
C PRO A 99 5.92 4.16 -2.22
N CYS A 100 7.18 4.10 -1.79
CA CYS A 100 7.58 4.36 -0.40
C CYS A 100 8.39 5.67 -0.31
N SER A 101 7.96 6.59 0.56
CA SER A 101 8.74 7.83 0.81
C SER A 101 9.88 7.57 1.78
N MET A 102 10.97 8.34 1.66
CA MET A 102 12.07 8.28 2.63
C MET A 102 11.63 8.63 4.06
N LYS A 103 10.58 9.44 4.22
CA LYS A 103 9.98 9.69 5.54
C LYS A 103 9.37 8.40 6.09
N THR A 104 8.53 7.73 5.30
CA THR A 104 7.82 6.51 5.73
C THR A 104 8.81 5.41 6.11
N ILE A 105 9.88 5.22 5.33
CA ILE A 105 10.88 4.19 5.64
C ILE A 105 11.67 4.52 6.91
N ALA A 106 12.00 5.81 7.12
CA ALA A 106 12.66 6.27 8.34
C ALA A 106 11.78 6.10 9.57
N SER A 107 10.48 6.44 9.46
CA SER A 107 9.50 6.22 10.53
C SER A 107 9.41 4.74 10.92
N ILE A 108 9.33 3.84 9.93
CA ILE A 108 9.26 2.39 10.17
C ILE A 108 10.52 1.89 10.87
N ASN A 109 11.71 2.29 10.38
CA ASN A 109 12.99 1.91 11.01
C ASN A 109 13.12 2.45 12.45
N ALA A 110 12.56 3.62 12.73
CA ALA A 110 12.55 4.20 14.07
C ALA A 110 11.47 3.59 14.99
N GLY A 111 10.63 2.68 14.49
CA GLY A 111 9.51 2.13 15.25
C GLY A 111 8.41 3.16 15.56
N MET A 112 8.31 4.23 14.75
CA MET A 112 7.22 5.19 14.84
C MET A 112 5.94 4.55 14.29
N THR A 113 4.81 4.84 14.94
CA THR A 113 3.49 4.34 14.52
C THR A 113 2.47 5.49 14.54
N GLU A 114 2.75 6.55 13.79
CA GLU A 114 1.89 7.74 13.74
C GLU A 114 0.70 7.56 12.77
N ASN A 115 0.77 6.57 11.90
CA ASN A 115 -0.29 6.25 10.93
C ASN A 115 -0.43 4.74 10.71
N LEU A 116 -1.49 4.35 10.01
CA LEU A 116 -1.82 2.94 9.79
C LEU A 116 -0.79 2.22 8.91
N ILE A 117 -0.12 2.90 7.97
CA ILE A 117 0.91 2.27 7.13
C ILE A 117 2.10 1.87 8.00
N GLU A 118 2.57 2.78 8.85
CA GLU A 118 3.65 2.54 9.79
C GLU A 118 3.27 1.46 10.81
N ARG A 119 2.06 1.53 11.37
CA ARG A 119 1.59 0.53 12.33
C ARG A 119 1.45 -0.86 11.73
N ALA A 120 0.89 -0.98 10.52
CA ALA A 120 0.77 -2.26 9.82
C ALA A 120 2.15 -2.83 9.47
N ALA A 121 3.14 -1.97 9.17
CA ALA A 121 4.52 -2.40 8.93
C ALA A 121 5.17 -2.94 10.20
N ASP A 122 5.02 -2.23 11.33
CA ASP A 122 5.49 -2.66 12.65
C ASP A 122 4.91 -4.03 13.04
N VAL A 123 3.59 -4.21 12.88
CA VAL A 123 2.93 -5.51 13.12
C VAL A 123 3.47 -6.58 12.16
N THR A 124 3.62 -6.27 10.87
CA THR A 124 4.15 -7.25 9.89
C THR A 124 5.56 -7.71 10.27
N LEU A 125 6.44 -6.78 10.66
CA LEU A 125 7.81 -7.08 11.06
C LEU A 125 7.85 -7.87 12.36
N LYS A 126 7.04 -7.49 13.36
CA LYS A 126 6.92 -8.21 14.63
C LYS A 126 6.50 -9.67 14.43
N GLU A 127 5.51 -9.91 13.57
CA GLU A 127 4.98 -11.25 13.27
C GLU A 127 5.83 -11.99 12.22
N LYS A 128 7.01 -11.47 11.86
CA LYS A 128 7.95 -12.03 10.87
C LYS A 128 7.33 -12.30 9.50
N GLY A 129 6.35 -11.49 9.10
CA GLY A 129 5.75 -11.51 7.78
C GLY A 129 6.70 -10.97 6.71
N LEU A 130 6.42 -11.29 5.43
CA LEU A 130 7.18 -10.72 4.32
C LEU A 130 6.90 -9.22 4.23
N PHE A 131 7.94 -8.40 4.38
CA PHE A 131 7.85 -6.94 4.23
C PHE A 131 8.70 -6.48 3.05
N CYS A 132 8.11 -5.70 2.14
CA CYS A 132 8.81 -5.13 1.00
C CYS A 132 8.45 -3.66 0.82
N SER A 133 9.44 -2.78 0.77
CA SER A 133 9.24 -1.36 0.50
C SER A 133 10.09 -0.93 -0.69
N PHE A 134 9.55 -0.04 -1.52
CA PHE A 134 10.22 0.46 -2.72
C PHE A 134 10.43 1.96 -2.61
N PRO A 135 11.54 2.38 -1.99
CA PRO A 135 11.91 3.79 -1.93
C PRO A 135 12.37 4.31 -3.30
N GLU A 136 12.10 5.59 -3.60
CA GLU A 136 12.55 6.27 -4.83
C GLU A 136 14.08 6.16 -5.05
N LYS A 137 14.85 6.06 -3.95
CA LYS A 137 16.28 5.75 -3.97
C LYS A 137 16.47 4.36 -3.39
N LEU A 138 17.14 3.48 -4.16
CA LEU A 138 17.39 2.08 -3.81
C LEU A 138 17.88 1.93 -2.36
N LEU A 139 16.99 1.47 -1.49
CA LEU A 139 17.30 0.90 -0.18
C LEU A 139 16.54 -0.41 -0.13
N THR A 140 17.21 -1.49 -0.53
CA THR A 140 16.74 -2.83 -0.24
C THR A 140 16.98 -3.06 1.25
N ILE A 141 15.96 -2.86 2.09
CA ILE A 141 16.04 -3.23 3.49
C ILE A 141 15.79 -4.74 3.56
N GLY A 142 16.87 -5.52 3.40
CA GLY A 142 16.90 -6.91 3.82
C GLY A 142 17.06 -6.93 5.34
N PHE A 143 16.02 -7.36 6.05
CA PHE A 143 16.17 -7.74 7.46
C PHE A 143 16.89 -9.09 7.48
N THR A 144 18.22 -9.06 7.65
CA THR A 144 19.06 -10.23 7.95
C THR A 144 18.93 -10.64 9.40
#